data_AF-A0A357I084-F1
#
_entry.id   AF-A0A357I084-F1
#
_cell.length_a   1.000
_cell.length_b   1.000
_cell.length_c   1.000
_cell.angle_alpha   90.00
_cell.angle_beta   90.00
_cell.angle_gamma   90.00
#
_symmetry.space_group_name_H-M   'P 1'
#
loop_
_entity.id
_entity.type
_entity.pdbx_description
1 polymer ?
#
loop_
_entity_poly.entity_id
_entity_poly.type
_entity_poly.pdbx_seq_one_letter_code
_entity_poly.pdbx_strand_id
1 'polypeptide(L)'
;MRRQQIFLLLALLVPLCVQANLIWPTPNPAFQNGESIEAFIQPTVSGIVESGLFGCVRNSGHRFHEGLDLYPVKRDRSGEPLDPVYAVLPGKVVHASRVPGHSSYGRYVVIQHDREVPSYHTLYAHLASVADGVVPGARVEAGSVLGIMGRSATYSIPTSRAHVHFEVGFRLTDDFQTWYDRKKFGNKNQHGSWNGMNLVSVDPLAFYQAIRNGSVKNLYEHLQHLPAAARIRVYSARVPSFVKDYPALLTKPFEGQSVVAWDIAFTKYGVPKEWTPRFASDNLAGKPGDVKVIAYNPSLLDDQTCRRVLNVSGSRPAIASGTISTIKKLFGFK
;
A
#
# COMPACT_ATOMS: atom_id res chain seq x y z
N MET A 1 28.97 -45.33 -49.39
CA MET A 1 28.70 -43.93 -49.00
C MET A 1 27.73 -43.92 -47.83
N ARG A 2 28.24 -43.74 -46.60
CA ARG A 2 27.44 -43.73 -45.35
C ARG A 2 26.86 -42.32 -45.14
N ARG A 3 25.53 -42.20 -45.10
CA ARG A 3 24.83 -40.96 -44.72
C ARG A 3 24.94 -40.76 -43.21
N GLN A 4 25.63 -39.71 -42.77
CA GLN A 4 25.57 -39.24 -41.38
C GLN A 4 24.32 -38.37 -41.22
N GLN A 5 23.37 -38.83 -40.41
CA GLN A 5 22.28 -38.01 -39.91
C GLN A 5 22.80 -37.19 -38.73
N ILE A 6 22.87 -35.87 -38.89
CA ILE A 6 23.18 -34.93 -37.81
C ILE A 6 21.86 -34.67 -37.07
N PHE A 7 21.75 -35.16 -35.84
CA PHE A 7 20.69 -34.76 -34.92
C PHE A 7 21.08 -33.42 -34.28
N LEU A 8 20.39 -32.34 -34.66
CA LEU A 8 20.44 -31.07 -33.94
C LEU A 8 19.62 -31.22 -32.64
N LEU A 9 20.29 -31.30 -31.49
CA LEU A 9 19.65 -31.13 -30.19
C LEU A 9 19.29 -29.65 -30.02
N LEU A 10 18.01 -29.31 -30.13
CA LEU A 10 17.48 -28.01 -29.73
C LEU A 10 17.46 -27.96 -28.19
N ALA A 11 18.46 -27.31 -27.59
CA ALA A 11 18.43 -27.02 -26.16
C ALA A 11 17.36 -25.96 -25.88
N LEU A 12 16.21 -26.36 -25.35
CA LEU A 12 15.24 -25.43 -24.76
C LEU A 12 15.89 -24.76 -23.54
N LEU A 13 16.36 -23.54 -23.72
CA LEU A 13 16.65 -22.61 -22.63
C LEU A 13 15.32 -22.27 -21.95
N VAL A 14 14.97 -23.05 -20.92
CA VAL A 14 13.94 -22.66 -19.96
C VAL A 14 14.53 -21.50 -19.15
N PRO A 15 13.99 -20.28 -19.22
CA PRO A 15 14.43 -19.24 -18.30
C PRO A 15 14.12 -19.71 -16.89
N LEU A 16 15.16 -19.95 -16.10
CA LEU A 16 15.07 -20.06 -14.64
C LEU A 16 14.51 -18.74 -14.14
N CYS A 17 13.19 -18.67 -14.03
CA CYS A 17 12.52 -17.58 -13.35
C CYS A 17 12.84 -17.77 -11.86
N VAL A 18 13.95 -17.18 -11.42
CA VAL A 18 14.23 -17.04 -9.99
C VAL A 18 13.08 -16.19 -9.47
N GLN A 19 12.12 -16.80 -8.78
CA GLN A 19 11.13 -16.05 -8.03
C GLN A 19 11.91 -15.19 -7.03
N ALA A 20 11.86 -13.88 -7.21
CA ALA A 20 12.45 -12.97 -6.25
C ALA A 20 11.66 -13.11 -4.95
N ASN A 21 12.30 -13.67 -3.92
CA ASN A 21 11.66 -13.84 -2.63
C ASN A 21 11.50 -12.47 -1.96
N LEU A 22 10.32 -12.23 -1.40
CA LEU A 22 10.05 -11.07 -0.55
C LEU A 22 11.03 -11.06 0.63
N ILE A 23 11.83 -10.00 0.77
CA ILE A 23 12.78 -9.85 1.88
C ILE A 23 12.29 -8.82 2.90
N TRP A 24 12.86 -8.86 4.10
CA TRP A 24 12.64 -7.82 5.13
C TRP A 24 13.39 -6.52 4.77
N PRO A 25 12.82 -5.33 5.05
CA PRO A 25 13.38 -4.06 4.58
C PRO A 25 14.59 -3.55 5.41
N THR A 26 14.99 -4.23 6.48
CA THR A 26 16.07 -3.81 7.39
C THR A 26 17.03 -4.98 7.70
N PRO A 27 18.26 -4.71 8.19
CA PRO A 27 19.19 -5.76 8.58
C PRO A 27 18.81 -6.50 9.87
N ASN A 28 17.73 -6.12 10.56
CA ASN A 28 17.27 -6.79 11.76
C ASN A 28 16.69 -8.18 11.40
N PRO A 29 17.29 -9.30 11.87
CA PRO A 29 16.85 -10.65 11.51
C PRO A 29 15.66 -11.16 12.32
N ALA A 30 15.21 -10.41 13.35
CA ALA A 30 14.26 -10.89 14.34
C ALA A 30 12.95 -11.42 13.74
N PHE A 31 12.40 -10.74 12.72
CA PHE A 31 11.21 -11.22 12.02
C PHE A 31 11.45 -12.58 11.36
N GLN A 32 12.57 -12.76 10.65
CA GLN A 32 12.91 -14.01 9.97
C GLN A 32 13.16 -15.15 10.96
N ASN A 33 13.72 -14.83 12.12
CA ASN A 33 13.96 -15.77 13.20
C ASN A 33 12.68 -16.18 13.96
N GLY A 34 11.54 -15.54 13.68
CA GLY A 34 10.29 -15.82 14.37
C GLY A 34 10.20 -15.20 15.77
N GLU A 35 11.02 -14.20 16.06
CA GLU A 35 11.00 -13.48 17.34
C GLU A 35 9.73 -12.62 17.48
N SER A 36 9.47 -12.18 18.72
CA SER A 36 8.30 -11.35 19.03
C SER A 36 8.45 -9.93 18.49
N ILE A 37 7.34 -9.19 18.43
CA ILE A 37 7.29 -7.85 17.81
C ILE A 37 8.21 -6.84 18.51
N GLU A 38 8.49 -7.02 19.80
CA GLU A 38 9.40 -6.20 20.60
C GLU A 38 10.84 -6.24 20.06
N ALA A 39 11.20 -7.28 19.30
CA ALA A 39 12.52 -7.46 18.73
C ALA A 39 12.72 -6.71 17.39
N PHE A 40 11.71 -5.99 16.88
CA PHE A 40 11.87 -5.20 15.64
C PHE A 40 10.95 -3.98 15.51
N ILE A 41 9.88 -3.86 16.29
CA ILE A 41 8.94 -2.73 16.20
C ILE A 41 9.41 -1.56 17.06
N GLN A 42 9.44 -0.37 16.46
CA GLN A 42 9.68 0.89 17.16
C GLN A 42 8.37 1.43 17.74
N PRO A 43 8.17 1.46 19.06
CA PRO A 43 7.02 2.14 19.66
C PRO A 43 7.10 3.65 19.48
N THR A 44 5.94 4.29 19.52
CA THR A 44 5.81 5.74 19.66
C THR A 44 6.22 6.21 21.06
N VAL A 45 6.04 7.50 21.35
CA VAL A 45 6.31 8.08 22.68
C VAL A 45 5.52 7.42 23.82
N SER A 46 4.46 6.67 23.53
CA SER A 46 3.70 5.94 24.56
C SER A 46 4.48 4.77 25.19
N GLY A 47 5.52 4.26 24.53
CA GLY A 47 6.25 3.06 24.96
C GLY A 47 5.52 1.73 24.72
N ILE A 48 4.27 1.77 24.24
CA ILE A 48 3.46 0.59 23.90
C ILE A 48 3.91 0.09 22.51
N VAL A 49 4.39 -1.17 22.43
CA VAL A 49 4.99 -1.73 21.20
C VAL A 49 4.02 -1.69 20.01
N GLU A 50 2.74 -1.98 20.26
CA GLU A 50 1.70 -2.02 19.22
C GLU A 50 1.52 -0.67 18.54
N SER A 51 1.93 0.45 19.16
CA SER A 51 1.80 1.78 18.57
C SER A 51 2.67 1.99 17.32
N GLY A 52 3.65 1.11 17.07
CA GLY A 52 4.45 1.05 15.84
C GLY A 52 3.89 0.09 14.78
N LEU A 53 2.80 -0.64 15.05
CA LEU A 53 2.15 -1.55 14.10
C LEU A 53 1.19 -0.82 13.16
N PHE A 54 0.74 -1.50 12.12
CA PHE A 54 -0.31 -0.99 11.25
C PHE A 54 -1.67 -0.97 11.98
N GLY A 55 -2.51 0.01 11.68
CA GLY A 55 -3.89 0.05 12.18
C GLY A 55 -4.21 1.18 13.14
N CYS A 56 -5.34 1.06 13.82
CA CYS A 56 -5.79 1.98 14.87
C CYS A 56 -5.06 1.72 16.18
N VAL A 57 -3.75 2.02 16.22
CA VAL A 57 -2.86 1.65 17.33
C VAL A 57 -2.20 2.84 18.02
N ARG A 58 -2.44 4.06 17.53
CA ARG A 58 -1.90 5.31 18.10
C ARG A 58 -2.99 6.10 18.81
N ASN A 59 -2.60 6.92 19.79
CA ASN A 59 -3.51 7.74 20.61
C ASN A 59 -4.69 6.93 21.16
N SER A 60 -4.40 5.83 21.87
CA SER A 60 -5.42 4.89 22.41
C SER A 60 -6.37 4.35 21.33
N GLY A 61 -5.84 4.15 20.12
CA GLY A 61 -6.57 3.64 18.97
C GLY A 61 -7.32 4.69 18.15
N HIS A 62 -7.32 5.96 18.53
CA HIS A 62 -8.01 7.01 17.77
C HIS A 62 -7.21 7.53 16.57
N ARG A 63 -5.95 7.13 16.42
CA ARG A 63 -5.11 7.51 15.29
C ARG A 63 -4.63 6.27 14.55
N PHE A 64 -4.86 6.30 13.25
CA PHE A 64 -4.45 5.25 12.33
C PHE A 64 -2.96 5.39 11.99
N HIS A 65 -2.32 4.24 11.77
CA HIS A 65 -0.96 4.11 11.31
C HIS A 65 -0.93 3.28 10.02
N GLU A 66 -0.52 3.92 8.93
CA GLU A 66 -0.52 3.36 7.57
C GLU A 66 0.57 2.30 7.29
N GLY A 67 1.46 2.01 8.24
CA GLY A 67 2.59 1.10 8.02
C GLY A 67 3.14 0.47 9.30
N LEU A 68 4.40 0.03 9.22
CA LEU A 68 5.19 -0.47 10.35
C LEU A 68 6.35 0.48 10.62
N ASP A 69 6.63 0.75 11.90
CA ASP A 69 7.84 1.45 12.33
C ASP A 69 8.87 0.43 12.81
N LEU A 70 10.01 0.35 12.13
CA LEU A 70 11.07 -0.63 12.43
C LEU A 70 12.33 0.06 12.96
N TYR A 71 12.79 -0.35 14.15
CA TYR A 71 13.96 0.27 14.79
C TYR A 71 15.30 -0.21 14.17
N PRO A 72 16.38 0.56 14.31
CA PRO A 72 17.72 0.15 13.87
C PRO A 72 18.43 -0.76 14.86
N VAL A 73 19.28 -1.65 14.34
CA VAL A 73 20.19 -2.50 15.13
C VAL A 73 21.60 -1.91 15.26
N LYS A 74 21.97 -0.91 14.45
CA LYS A 74 23.25 -0.19 14.54
C LYS A 74 23.05 1.31 14.68
N ARG A 75 23.86 1.93 15.54
CA ARG A 75 23.89 3.38 15.78
C ARG A 75 25.33 3.88 15.87
N ASP A 76 25.52 5.15 15.53
CA ASP A 76 26.79 5.85 15.75
C ASP A 76 26.92 6.37 17.21
N ARG A 77 28.02 7.09 17.48
CA ARG A 77 28.29 7.67 18.81
C ARG A 77 27.29 8.76 19.23
N SER A 78 26.61 9.38 18.27
CA SER A 78 25.56 10.38 18.50
C SER A 78 24.17 9.74 18.61
N GLY A 79 24.09 8.41 18.48
CA GLY A 79 22.85 7.64 18.54
C GLY A 79 22.05 7.65 17.23
N GLU A 80 22.59 8.18 16.13
CA GLU A 80 21.91 8.17 14.83
C GLU A 80 21.99 6.77 14.19
N PRO A 81 20.94 6.31 13.49
CA PRO A 81 20.94 4.99 12.85
C PRO A 81 22.01 4.86 11.75
N LEU A 82 22.57 3.65 11.61
CA LEU A 82 23.50 3.30 10.53
C LEU A 82 22.94 2.25 9.58
N ASP A 83 21.74 1.75 9.86
CA ASP A 83 21.15 0.64 9.13
C ASP A 83 20.79 1.04 7.69
N PRO A 84 21.22 0.29 6.67
CA PRO A 84 20.69 0.42 5.33
C PRO A 84 19.22 -0.04 5.29
N VAL A 85 18.43 0.60 4.44
CA VAL A 85 17.06 0.20 4.11
C VAL A 85 17.03 -0.41 2.72
N TYR A 86 16.38 -1.57 2.57
CA TYR A 86 16.42 -2.35 1.34
C TYR A 86 15.09 -2.34 0.57
N ALA A 87 15.18 -2.40 -0.76
CA ALA A 87 14.04 -2.77 -1.60
C ALA A 87 13.63 -4.21 -1.28
N VAL A 88 12.35 -4.43 -0.98
CA VAL A 88 11.88 -5.75 -0.51
C VAL A 88 11.62 -6.74 -1.65
N LEU A 89 11.45 -6.20 -2.86
CA LEU A 89 11.23 -6.92 -4.11
C LEU A 89 11.79 -6.09 -5.27
N PRO A 90 12.06 -6.72 -6.43
CA PRO A 90 12.37 -6.00 -7.64
C PRO A 90 11.27 -5.02 -8.02
N GLY A 91 11.64 -3.91 -8.63
CA GLY A 91 10.66 -2.91 -9.02
C GLY A 91 11.28 -1.68 -9.66
N LYS A 92 10.43 -0.67 -9.82
CA LYS A 92 10.80 0.63 -10.36
C LYS A 92 10.65 1.69 -9.28
N VAL A 93 11.66 2.51 -9.07
CA VAL A 93 11.55 3.72 -8.25
C VAL A 93 10.56 4.65 -8.93
N VAL A 94 9.46 4.97 -8.25
CA VAL A 94 8.40 5.86 -8.78
C VAL A 94 8.36 7.21 -8.06
N HIS A 95 8.98 7.29 -6.88
CA HIS A 95 9.17 8.54 -6.15
C HIS A 95 10.41 8.47 -5.25
N ALA A 96 11.10 9.60 -5.11
CA ALA A 96 12.20 9.77 -4.15
C ALA A 96 12.23 11.22 -3.64
N SER A 97 11.71 11.46 -2.43
CA SER A 97 11.82 12.74 -1.74
C SER A 97 13.16 12.82 -1.01
N ARG A 98 14.01 13.75 -1.42
CA ARG A 98 15.32 14.01 -0.78
C ARG A 98 15.28 15.16 0.22
N VAL A 99 14.18 15.91 0.27
CA VAL A 99 14.02 17.09 1.15
C VAL A 99 13.24 16.67 2.41
N PRO A 100 13.86 16.75 3.60
CA PRO A 100 13.26 16.23 4.83
C PRO A 100 12.05 17.05 5.32
N GLY A 101 11.91 18.30 4.90
CA GLY A 101 10.85 19.21 5.37
C GLY A 101 9.57 19.21 4.50
N HIS A 102 9.48 18.40 3.45
CA HIS A 102 8.33 18.46 2.52
C HIS A 102 7.08 17.69 2.99
N SER A 103 7.20 16.82 3.99
CA SER A 103 6.06 16.11 4.60
C SER A 103 6.43 15.46 5.93
N SER A 104 5.42 14.91 6.61
CA SER A 104 5.60 14.07 7.78
C SER A 104 6.44 12.82 7.52
N TYR A 105 6.53 12.32 6.28
CA TYR A 105 7.42 11.19 5.94
C TYR A 105 8.91 11.57 5.91
N GLY A 106 9.23 12.86 5.82
CA GLY A 106 10.59 13.32 5.62
C GLY A 106 11.16 12.93 4.26
N ARG A 107 12.36 12.36 4.27
CA ARG A 107 12.93 11.72 3.08
C ARG A 107 12.33 10.34 2.93
N TYR A 108 11.82 10.05 1.74
CA TYR A 108 11.21 8.75 1.48
C TYR A 108 11.33 8.32 0.03
N VAL A 109 11.27 7.00 -0.17
CA VAL A 109 11.30 6.35 -1.48
C VAL A 109 10.04 5.53 -1.65
N VAL A 110 9.50 5.51 -2.86
CA VAL A 110 8.41 4.61 -3.25
C VAL A 110 8.88 3.74 -4.42
N ILE A 111 8.72 2.42 -4.26
CA ILE A 111 9.00 1.43 -5.30
C ILE A 111 7.68 0.83 -5.76
N GLN A 112 7.42 0.84 -7.07
CA GLN A 112 6.34 0.07 -7.68
C GLN A 112 6.88 -1.29 -8.12
N HIS A 113 6.23 -2.36 -7.68
CA HIS A 113 6.53 -3.73 -8.05
C HIS A 113 5.68 -4.11 -9.28
N ASP A 114 6.14 -3.66 -10.45
CA ASP A 114 5.44 -3.75 -11.74
C ASP A 114 5.39 -5.17 -12.35
N ARG A 115 6.12 -6.12 -11.75
CA ARG A 115 6.10 -7.54 -12.12
C ARG A 115 5.11 -8.38 -11.28
N GLU A 116 4.55 -7.78 -10.24
CA GLU A 116 3.54 -8.41 -9.38
C GLU A 116 2.14 -8.22 -9.98
N VAL A 117 1.21 -9.14 -9.66
CA VAL A 117 -0.17 -9.07 -10.12
C VAL A 117 -1.11 -9.20 -8.91
N PRO A 118 -1.87 -8.14 -8.54
CA PRO A 118 -1.79 -6.79 -9.09
C PRO A 118 -0.43 -6.15 -8.77
N SER A 119 -0.03 -5.17 -9.58
CA SER A 119 1.11 -4.32 -9.18
C SER A 119 0.75 -3.60 -7.87
N TYR A 120 1.73 -3.42 -7.00
CA TYR A 120 1.58 -2.67 -5.76
C TYR A 120 2.84 -1.87 -5.49
N HIS A 121 2.81 -1.04 -4.46
CA HIS A 121 3.98 -0.27 -4.06
C HIS A 121 4.40 -0.56 -2.64
N THR A 122 5.68 -0.28 -2.38
CA THR A 122 6.24 -0.16 -1.04
C THR A 122 6.79 1.23 -0.82
N LEU A 123 6.66 1.75 0.39
CA LEU A 123 7.14 3.07 0.80
C LEU A 123 8.10 2.94 1.97
N TYR A 124 9.20 3.70 1.92
CA TYR A 124 10.28 3.69 2.91
C TYR A 124 10.57 5.11 3.34
N ALA A 125 10.17 5.50 4.55
CA ALA A 125 10.22 6.88 5.04
C ALA A 125 11.17 7.08 6.22
N HIS A 126 11.30 8.34 6.63
CA HIS A 126 12.18 8.83 7.68
C HIS A 126 13.68 8.65 7.40
N LEU A 127 14.06 8.44 6.15
CA LEU A 127 15.46 8.17 5.78
C LEU A 127 16.39 9.32 6.18
N ALA A 128 17.59 8.99 6.65
CA ALA A 128 18.66 9.97 6.86
C ALA A 128 19.17 10.47 5.49
N SER A 129 19.37 9.55 4.56
CA SER A 129 19.80 9.80 3.18
C SER A 129 19.12 8.82 2.21
N VAL A 130 19.01 9.23 0.95
CA VAL A 130 18.56 8.39 -0.18
C VAL A 130 19.78 8.11 -1.04
N ALA A 131 20.02 6.85 -1.43
CA ALA A 131 21.17 6.50 -2.25
C ALA A 131 21.12 7.19 -3.63
N ASP A 132 22.29 7.51 -4.20
CA ASP A 132 22.39 8.38 -5.39
C ASP A 132 21.66 7.81 -6.61
N GLY A 133 21.74 6.49 -6.83
CA GLY A 133 21.06 5.78 -7.91
C GLY A 133 19.54 5.65 -7.74
N VAL A 134 18.99 6.02 -6.59
CA VAL A 134 17.55 5.87 -6.28
C VAL A 134 16.81 7.11 -6.74
N VAL A 135 16.52 7.15 -8.03
CA VAL A 135 15.82 8.25 -8.71
C VAL A 135 14.59 7.71 -9.45
N PRO A 136 13.50 8.50 -9.58
CA PRO A 136 12.33 8.07 -10.34
C PRO A 136 12.71 7.57 -11.73
N GLY A 137 12.23 6.38 -12.09
CA GLY A 137 12.59 5.70 -13.34
C GLY A 137 13.59 4.55 -13.17
N ALA A 138 14.46 4.60 -12.17
CA ALA A 138 15.47 3.57 -11.92
C ALA A 138 14.83 2.23 -11.56
N ARG A 139 15.44 1.12 -11.98
CA ARG A 139 15.08 -0.23 -11.50
C ARG A 139 15.96 -0.63 -10.33
N VAL A 140 15.35 -1.36 -9.40
CA VAL A 140 16.01 -1.95 -8.24
C VAL A 140 15.68 -3.44 -8.18
N GLU A 141 16.59 -4.23 -7.65
CA GLU A 141 16.37 -5.62 -7.29
C GLU A 141 16.08 -5.75 -5.79
N ALA A 142 15.52 -6.90 -5.36
CA ALA A 142 15.40 -7.20 -3.93
C ALA A 142 16.79 -7.09 -3.24
N GLY A 143 16.85 -6.43 -2.10
CA GLY A 143 18.10 -6.20 -1.36
C GLY A 143 18.88 -4.96 -1.79
N SER A 144 18.47 -4.27 -2.87
CA SER A 144 19.11 -3.00 -3.26
C SER A 144 19.00 -1.98 -2.13
N VAL A 145 20.11 -1.34 -1.77
CA VAL A 145 20.13 -0.28 -0.74
C VAL A 145 19.44 0.96 -1.29
N LEU A 146 18.34 1.35 -0.65
CA LEU A 146 17.56 2.53 -1.00
C LEU A 146 18.08 3.81 -0.32
N GLY A 147 18.72 3.65 0.83
CA GLY A 147 19.19 4.73 1.67
C GLY A 147 19.57 4.24 3.05
N ILE A 148 19.86 5.18 3.95
CA ILE A 148 20.17 4.91 5.36
C ILE A 148 18.96 5.30 6.20
N MET A 149 18.58 4.42 7.14
CA MET A 149 17.53 4.69 8.11
C MET A 149 17.83 6.00 8.86
N GLY A 150 16.79 6.73 9.24
CA GLY A 150 16.98 7.96 9.99
C GLY A 150 15.78 8.31 10.85
N ARG A 151 15.58 9.61 10.97
CA ARG A 151 14.51 10.21 11.76
C ARG A 151 13.97 11.49 11.12
N SER A 152 14.08 11.60 9.78
CA SER A 152 13.70 12.82 9.08
C SER A 152 12.18 12.96 8.99
N ALA A 153 11.66 14.14 9.30
CA ALA A 153 10.25 14.50 9.17
C ALA A 153 10.09 16.02 9.32
N THR A 154 8.89 16.54 9.05
CA THR A 154 8.52 17.92 9.42
C THR A 154 8.42 18.16 10.93
N TYR A 155 8.45 17.09 11.74
CA TYR A 155 8.47 17.13 13.20
C TYR A 155 9.72 16.41 13.73
N SER A 156 10.04 16.61 15.02
CA SER A 156 11.22 15.96 15.62
C SER A 156 10.90 14.55 16.11
N ILE A 157 11.68 13.57 15.65
CA ILE A 157 11.68 12.18 16.14
C ILE A 157 13.00 11.95 16.88
N PRO A 158 13.08 11.84 18.22
CA PRO A 158 14.38 11.72 18.91
C PRO A 158 15.19 10.52 18.40
N THR A 159 16.52 10.57 18.53
CA THR A 159 17.43 9.50 18.10
C THR A 159 17.01 8.14 18.66
N SER A 160 16.62 8.08 19.93
CA SER A 160 16.11 6.87 20.59
C SER A 160 14.86 6.24 19.96
N ARG A 161 14.12 6.99 19.12
CA ARG A 161 12.96 6.50 18.37
C ARG A 161 13.13 6.61 16.86
N ALA A 162 14.36 6.78 16.37
CA ALA A 162 14.65 6.71 14.95
C ALA A 162 14.23 5.34 14.39
N HIS A 163 13.62 5.33 13.21
CA HIS A 163 13.05 4.14 12.58
C HIS A 163 12.91 4.34 11.08
N VAL A 164 12.74 3.25 10.34
CA VAL A 164 12.12 3.32 9.01
C VAL A 164 10.62 3.12 9.17
N HIS A 165 9.84 3.98 8.53
CA HIS A 165 8.41 3.77 8.36
C HIS A 165 8.19 3.05 7.03
N PHE A 166 7.61 1.85 7.08
CA PHE A 166 7.46 0.94 5.96
C PHE A 166 5.99 0.67 5.64
N GLU A 167 5.57 0.93 4.41
CA GLU A 167 4.21 0.64 3.94
C GLU A 167 4.20 -0.32 2.74
N VAL A 168 3.10 -1.05 2.60
CA VAL A 168 2.74 -1.85 1.41
C VAL A 168 1.34 -1.42 0.99
N GLY A 169 1.11 -1.08 -0.28
CA GLY A 169 -0.21 -0.59 -0.66
C GLY A 169 -0.45 -0.28 -2.13
N PHE A 170 -1.50 0.51 -2.36
CA PHE A 170 -1.98 0.93 -3.67
C PHE A 170 -2.08 2.45 -3.78
N ARG A 171 -1.84 2.96 -4.98
CA ARG A 171 -2.12 4.36 -5.34
C ARG A 171 -3.56 4.48 -5.83
N LEU A 172 -4.32 5.44 -5.31
CA LEU A 172 -5.76 5.57 -5.55
C LEU A 172 -6.10 6.15 -6.93
N THR A 173 -5.37 7.16 -7.40
CA THR A 173 -5.63 7.78 -8.70
C THR A 173 -4.38 8.39 -9.33
N ASP A 174 -4.31 8.36 -10.67
CA ASP A 174 -3.38 9.17 -11.46
C ASP A 174 -3.65 10.68 -11.33
N ASP A 175 -4.91 11.07 -11.22
CA ASP A 175 -5.37 12.47 -11.27
C ASP A 175 -5.41 13.12 -9.87
N PHE A 176 -4.42 12.80 -9.04
CA PHE A 176 -4.41 13.24 -7.65
C PHE A 176 -4.27 14.76 -7.51
N GLN A 177 -3.52 15.40 -8.40
CA GLN A 177 -3.31 16.85 -8.36
C GLN A 177 -4.62 17.62 -8.48
N THR A 178 -5.51 17.20 -9.40
CA THR A 178 -6.84 17.80 -9.55
C THR A 178 -7.66 17.70 -8.27
N TRP A 179 -7.59 16.58 -7.54
CA TRP A 179 -8.24 16.45 -6.25
C TRP A 179 -7.60 17.36 -5.19
N TYR A 180 -6.26 17.44 -5.17
CA TYR A 180 -5.50 18.26 -4.23
C TYR A 180 -5.84 19.76 -4.38
N ASP A 181 -5.86 20.27 -5.60
CA ASP A 181 -6.14 21.68 -5.89
C ASP A 181 -7.56 22.08 -5.46
N ARG A 182 -8.55 21.19 -5.62
CA ARG A 182 -9.92 21.42 -5.13
C ARG A 182 -10.01 21.55 -3.63
N LYS A 183 -9.10 20.92 -2.88
CA LYS A 183 -9.04 21.03 -1.42
C LYS A 183 -8.45 22.34 -0.94
N LYS A 184 -7.81 23.12 -1.82
CA LYS A 184 -7.24 24.44 -1.51
C LYS A 184 -6.33 24.40 -0.28
N PHE A 185 -5.47 23.39 -0.20
CA PHE A 185 -4.45 23.36 0.84
C PHE A 185 -3.54 24.58 0.71
N GLY A 186 -3.09 25.13 1.84
CA GLY A 186 -2.21 26.31 1.85
C GLY A 186 -0.79 26.03 1.34
N ASN A 187 -0.44 24.77 1.10
CA ASN A 187 0.85 24.33 0.60
C ASN A 187 0.72 23.66 -0.79
N LYS A 188 1.82 23.66 -1.54
CA LYS A 188 1.92 22.94 -2.82
C LYS A 188 2.08 21.44 -2.57
N ASN A 189 1.54 20.63 -3.48
CA ASN A 189 1.81 19.20 -3.50
C ASN A 189 3.24 18.94 -4.02
N GLN A 190 4.18 18.72 -3.10
CA GLN A 190 5.58 18.43 -3.43
C GLN A 190 5.83 16.99 -3.90
N HIS A 191 4.80 16.13 -3.81
CA HIS A 191 4.95 14.67 -3.94
C HIS A 191 4.21 14.09 -5.15
N GLY A 192 3.55 14.93 -5.93
CA GLY A 192 2.77 14.51 -7.10
C GLY A 192 1.75 13.42 -6.75
N SER A 193 1.64 12.39 -7.60
CA SER A 193 0.73 11.27 -7.38
C SER A 193 1.17 10.29 -6.28
N TRP A 194 2.38 10.46 -5.71
CA TRP A 194 2.93 9.64 -4.62
C TRP A 194 2.89 10.36 -3.27
N ASN A 195 2.02 11.36 -3.16
CA ASN A 195 1.63 11.95 -1.89
C ASN A 195 0.87 10.92 -1.04
N GLY A 196 1.19 10.77 0.24
CA GLY A 196 0.53 9.82 1.15
C GLY A 196 -1.00 9.91 1.19
N MET A 197 -1.56 11.08 0.92
CA MET A 197 -3.02 11.25 0.84
C MET A 197 -3.66 10.53 -0.37
N ASN A 198 -2.86 10.12 -1.36
CA ASN A 198 -3.26 9.33 -2.51
C ASN A 198 -2.97 7.83 -2.34
N LEU A 199 -2.39 7.42 -1.22
CA LEU A 199 -2.00 6.05 -0.97
C LEU A 199 -3.01 5.39 -0.01
N VAL A 200 -3.13 4.07 -0.14
CA VAL A 200 -3.91 3.23 0.77
C VAL A 200 -3.16 1.93 1.00
N SER A 201 -2.97 1.57 2.26
CA SER A 201 -2.01 0.54 2.64
C SER A 201 -2.72 -0.68 3.24
N VAL A 202 -2.11 -1.84 3.03
CA VAL A 202 -2.44 -3.10 3.71
C VAL A 202 -1.53 -3.25 4.92
N ASP A 203 -1.88 -4.15 5.85
CA ASP A 203 -1.02 -4.48 6.98
C ASP A 203 0.24 -5.21 6.51
N PRO A 204 1.44 -4.59 6.57
CA PRO A 204 2.64 -5.24 6.11
C PRO A 204 3.00 -6.45 6.98
N LEU A 205 2.80 -6.39 8.30
CA LEU A 205 3.19 -7.49 9.19
C LEU A 205 2.31 -8.71 8.93
N ALA A 206 1.00 -8.51 8.81
CA ALA A 206 0.07 -9.61 8.49
C ALA A 206 0.39 -10.24 7.12
N PHE A 207 0.74 -9.43 6.13
CA PHE A 207 1.16 -9.93 4.81
C PHE A 207 2.44 -10.76 4.90
N TYR A 208 3.48 -10.25 5.55
CA TYR A 208 4.75 -10.96 5.72
C TYR A 208 4.59 -12.25 6.53
N GLN A 209 3.76 -12.24 7.58
CA GLN A 209 3.44 -13.44 8.35
C GLN A 209 2.73 -14.49 7.50
N ALA A 210 1.79 -14.08 6.65
CA ALA A 210 1.07 -14.97 5.74
C ALA A 210 1.96 -15.59 4.65
N ILE A 211 2.99 -14.86 4.18
CA ILE A 211 4.02 -15.43 3.30
C ILE A 211 4.89 -16.42 4.06
N ARG A 212 5.40 -16.02 5.23
CA ARG A 212 6.31 -16.85 6.06
C ARG A 212 5.70 -18.18 6.48
N ASN A 213 4.41 -18.19 6.81
CA ASN A 213 3.70 -19.40 7.21
C ASN A 213 3.13 -20.22 6.01
N GLY A 214 3.33 -19.75 4.78
CA GLY A 214 2.84 -20.42 3.57
C GLY A 214 1.33 -20.35 3.35
N SER A 215 0.60 -19.49 4.06
CA SER A 215 -0.86 -19.31 3.88
C SER A 215 -1.20 -18.61 2.57
N VAL A 216 -0.27 -17.82 2.03
CA VAL A 216 -0.39 -17.12 0.75
C VAL A 216 0.96 -17.10 0.05
N LYS A 217 0.95 -16.97 -1.28
CA LYS A 217 2.16 -16.90 -2.12
C LYS A 217 2.53 -15.47 -2.51
N ASN A 218 1.56 -14.56 -2.49
CA ASN A 218 1.72 -13.18 -2.95
C ASN A 218 0.66 -12.27 -2.31
N LEU A 219 0.74 -10.97 -2.61
CA LEU A 219 -0.19 -9.99 -2.06
C LEU A 219 -1.63 -10.17 -2.57
N TYR A 220 -1.82 -10.71 -3.77
CA TYR A 220 -3.17 -10.93 -4.31
C TYR A 220 -3.95 -11.97 -3.52
N GLU A 221 -3.32 -13.12 -3.24
CA GLU A 221 -3.92 -14.15 -2.37
C GLU A 221 -4.17 -13.60 -0.95
N HIS A 222 -3.24 -12.80 -0.41
CA HIS A 222 -3.45 -12.11 0.86
C HIS A 222 -4.68 -11.21 0.85
N LEU A 223 -4.85 -10.39 -0.19
CA LEU A 223 -6.04 -9.56 -0.36
C LEU A 223 -7.30 -10.40 -0.47
N GLN A 224 -7.29 -11.52 -1.20
CA GLN A 224 -8.47 -12.39 -1.31
C GLN A 224 -8.93 -12.90 0.06
N HIS A 225 -8.00 -13.26 0.94
CA HIS A 225 -8.29 -13.71 2.31
C HIS A 225 -8.79 -12.60 3.25
N LEU A 226 -8.49 -11.32 2.99
CA LEU A 226 -9.00 -10.23 3.82
C LEU A 226 -10.53 -10.09 3.68
N PRO A 227 -11.30 -10.02 4.77
CA PRO A 227 -12.74 -9.87 4.65
C PRO A 227 -13.13 -8.47 4.16
N ALA A 228 -14.26 -8.39 3.46
CA ALA A 228 -14.87 -7.11 3.08
C ALA A 228 -15.65 -6.54 4.29
N ALA A 229 -15.22 -5.38 4.80
CA ALA A 229 -15.94 -4.66 5.84
C ALA A 229 -17.20 -3.99 5.29
N ALA A 230 -17.14 -3.48 4.06
CA ALA A 230 -18.28 -2.92 3.35
C ALA A 230 -18.19 -3.14 1.85
N ARG A 231 -19.34 -3.22 1.19
CA ARG A 231 -19.50 -3.10 -0.25
C ARG A 231 -20.30 -1.85 -0.55
N ILE A 232 -19.74 -0.99 -1.40
CA ILE A 232 -20.32 0.29 -1.77
C ILE A 232 -20.50 0.33 -3.29
N ARG A 233 -21.72 0.63 -3.72
CA ARG A 233 -22.05 0.90 -5.12
C ARG A 233 -21.82 2.37 -5.45
N VAL A 234 -21.09 2.63 -6.53
CA VAL A 234 -20.92 3.97 -7.13
C VAL A 234 -21.53 3.96 -8.53
N TYR A 235 -22.55 4.78 -8.75
CA TYR A 235 -23.20 4.90 -10.06
C TYR A 235 -22.38 5.79 -10.98
N SER A 236 -21.52 5.18 -11.80
CA SER A 236 -20.66 5.86 -12.76
C SER A 236 -20.29 4.95 -13.91
N ALA A 237 -20.38 5.46 -15.14
CA ALA A 237 -19.84 4.80 -16.33
C ALA A 237 -18.33 5.01 -16.49
N ARG A 238 -17.71 5.88 -15.68
CA ARG A 238 -16.26 6.13 -15.72
C ARG A 238 -15.52 4.89 -15.26
N VAL A 239 -14.48 4.51 -16.00
CA VAL A 239 -13.46 3.54 -15.55
C VAL A 239 -12.36 4.31 -14.77
N PRO A 240 -12.24 4.12 -13.43
CA PRO A 240 -11.18 4.75 -12.64
C PRO A 240 -9.78 4.32 -13.08
N SER A 241 -8.78 5.20 -12.90
CA SER A 241 -7.35 4.83 -13.05
C SER A 241 -6.99 3.63 -12.18
N PHE A 242 -7.54 3.54 -10.97
CA PHE A 242 -7.37 2.37 -10.11
C PHE A 242 -7.72 1.03 -10.79
N VAL A 243 -8.83 0.97 -11.54
CA VAL A 243 -9.23 -0.27 -12.25
C VAL A 243 -8.27 -0.57 -13.41
N LYS A 244 -7.74 0.46 -14.07
CA LYS A 244 -6.77 0.32 -15.16
C LYS A 244 -5.40 -0.14 -14.65
N ASP A 245 -4.98 0.38 -13.50
CA ASP A 245 -3.70 0.07 -12.86
C ASP A 245 -3.70 -1.32 -12.20
N TYR A 246 -4.87 -1.77 -11.71
CA TYR A 246 -5.02 -3.03 -10.97
C TYR A 246 -6.17 -3.92 -11.51
N PRO A 247 -6.13 -4.32 -12.80
CA PRO A 247 -7.23 -5.07 -13.42
C PRO A 247 -7.46 -6.44 -12.78
N ALA A 248 -6.45 -7.02 -12.13
CA ALA A 248 -6.59 -8.28 -11.37
C ALA A 248 -7.58 -8.20 -10.20
N LEU A 249 -7.96 -6.99 -9.77
CA LEU A 249 -8.97 -6.78 -8.72
C LEU A 249 -10.41 -6.77 -9.26
N LEU A 250 -10.61 -6.94 -10.58
CA LEU A 250 -11.92 -7.08 -11.19
C LEU A 250 -12.49 -8.48 -10.93
N THR A 251 -13.79 -8.56 -10.65
CA THR A 251 -14.51 -9.84 -10.49
C THR A 251 -14.93 -10.46 -11.82
N LYS A 252 -15.00 -9.64 -12.88
CA LYS A 252 -15.39 -10.06 -14.22
C LYS A 252 -14.95 -9.00 -15.26
N PRO A 253 -14.73 -9.39 -16.52
CA PRO A 253 -14.44 -8.46 -17.61
C PRO A 253 -15.61 -7.52 -17.89
N PHE A 254 -15.32 -6.38 -18.50
CA PHE A 254 -16.33 -5.37 -18.89
C PHE A 254 -16.10 -4.79 -20.29
N GLU A 255 -15.10 -5.28 -21.02
CA GLU A 255 -14.80 -4.86 -22.39
C GLU A 255 -16.01 -5.08 -23.29
N GLY A 256 -16.34 -4.08 -24.10
CA GLY A 256 -17.50 -4.12 -24.99
C GLY A 256 -18.87 -3.99 -24.30
N GLN A 257 -18.91 -3.80 -22.98
CA GLN A 257 -20.15 -3.66 -22.22
C GLN A 257 -20.36 -2.24 -21.70
N SER A 258 -21.63 -1.81 -21.64
CA SER A 258 -22.00 -0.50 -21.10
C SER A 258 -22.05 -0.55 -19.57
N VAL A 259 -20.94 -0.18 -18.92
CA VAL A 259 -20.85 -0.04 -17.47
C VAL A 259 -21.72 1.14 -17.01
N VAL A 260 -22.55 0.92 -15.99
CA VAL A 260 -23.43 1.93 -15.38
C VAL A 260 -23.11 2.18 -13.90
N ALA A 261 -22.47 1.22 -13.22
CA ALA A 261 -22.05 1.35 -11.84
C ALA A 261 -20.88 0.40 -11.49
N TRP A 262 -20.29 0.63 -10.33
CA TRP A 262 -19.24 -0.22 -9.75
C TRP A 262 -19.61 -0.61 -8.33
N ASP A 263 -19.62 -1.91 -8.04
CA ASP A 263 -19.71 -2.43 -6.68
C ASP A 263 -18.30 -2.69 -6.16
N ILE A 264 -17.89 -1.96 -5.13
CA ILE A 264 -16.51 -1.95 -4.62
C ILE A 264 -16.50 -2.54 -3.22
N ALA A 265 -15.71 -3.59 -2.99
CA ALA A 265 -15.46 -4.13 -1.66
C ALA A 265 -14.29 -3.39 -1.01
N PHE A 266 -14.48 -2.97 0.24
CA PHE A 266 -13.46 -2.32 1.05
C PHE A 266 -13.04 -3.21 2.22
N THR A 267 -11.73 -3.31 2.48
CA THR A 267 -11.20 -3.92 3.71
C THR A 267 -11.54 -3.06 4.93
N LYS A 268 -11.25 -3.57 6.14
CA LYS A 268 -11.46 -2.87 7.43
C LYS A 268 -11.02 -1.39 7.39
N TYR A 269 -9.87 -1.09 6.77
CA TYR A 269 -9.29 0.26 6.74
C TYR A 269 -9.32 0.95 5.36
N GLY A 270 -10.16 0.43 4.45
CA GLY A 270 -10.53 1.15 3.24
C GLY A 270 -9.69 0.87 1.99
N VAL A 271 -8.98 -0.26 1.93
CA VAL A 271 -8.37 -0.74 0.66
C VAL A 271 -9.50 -1.20 -0.27
N PRO A 272 -9.64 -0.65 -1.50
CA PRO A 272 -10.58 -1.15 -2.50
C PRO A 272 -10.07 -2.48 -3.06
N LYS A 273 -10.49 -3.59 -2.45
CA LYS A 273 -9.90 -4.93 -2.68
C LYS A 273 -10.53 -5.72 -3.82
N GLU A 274 -11.71 -5.33 -4.27
CA GLU A 274 -12.48 -6.07 -5.27
C GLU A 274 -13.45 -5.12 -5.98
N TRP A 275 -13.53 -5.22 -7.31
CA TRP A 275 -14.32 -4.34 -8.18
C TRP A 275 -15.23 -5.16 -9.09
N THR A 276 -16.54 -5.02 -8.90
CA THR A 276 -17.54 -5.64 -9.78
C THR A 276 -18.17 -4.59 -10.68
N PRO A 277 -17.93 -4.63 -12.00
CA PRO A 277 -18.63 -3.78 -12.95
C PRO A 277 -20.11 -4.19 -13.02
N ARG A 278 -20.99 -3.19 -13.09
CA ARG A 278 -22.43 -3.35 -13.26
C ARG A 278 -22.86 -2.78 -14.60
N PHE A 279 -23.79 -3.45 -15.26
CA PHE A 279 -24.19 -3.18 -16.64
C PHE A 279 -25.65 -2.73 -16.71
N ALA A 280 -26.05 -2.14 -17.83
CA ALA A 280 -27.43 -1.72 -18.03
C ALA A 280 -28.45 -2.87 -17.82
N SER A 281 -28.08 -4.10 -18.20
CA SER A 281 -28.90 -5.31 -18.02
C SER A 281 -29.15 -5.69 -16.55
N ASP A 282 -28.39 -5.14 -15.60
CA ASP A 282 -28.62 -5.33 -14.17
C ASP A 282 -29.86 -4.58 -13.65
N ASN A 283 -30.44 -3.66 -14.44
CA ASN A 283 -31.64 -2.88 -14.11
C ASN A 283 -31.58 -2.21 -12.72
N LEU A 284 -30.43 -1.60 -12.41
CA LEU A 284 -30.17 -1.02 -11.09
C LEU A 284 -30.93 0.30 -10.85
N ALA A 285 -31.54 0.43 -9.67
CA ALA A 285 -32.18 1.66 -9.24
C ALA A 285 -31.17 2.69 -8.68
N GLY A 286 -30.82 3.71 -9.47
CA GLY A 286 -29.99 4.86 -9.05
C GLY A 286 -29.68 5.81 -10.20
N LYS A 287 -29.14 6.98 -9.87
CA LYS A 287 -28.74 8.03 -10.83
C LYS A 287 -27.22 8.15 -10.90
N PRO A 288 -26.64 8.61 -12.03
CA PRO A 288 -25.22 8.92 -12.10
C PRO A 288 -24.77 9.83 -10.96
N GLY A 289 -23.70 9.45 -10.26
CA GLY A 289 -23.18 10.14 -9.07
C GLY A 289 -23.69 9.60 -7.74
N ASP A 290 -24.76 8.78 -7.72
CA ASP A 290 -25.24 8.15 -6.49
C ASP A 290 -24.16 7.22 -5.90
N VAL A 291 -24.12 7.18 -4.57
CA VAL A 291 -23.26 6.26 -3.81
C VAL A 291 -24.11 5.56 -2.75
N LYS A 292 -24.11 4.23 -2.71
CA LYS A 292 -24.97 3.43 -1.82
C LYS A 292 -24.20 2.32 -1.13
N VAL A 293 -24.43 2.11 0.17
CA VAL A 293 -23.98 0.89 0.87
C VAL A 293 -24.87 -0.26 0.42
N ILE A 294 -24.28 -1.35 -0.07
CA ILE A 294 -25.04 -2.53 -0.54
C ILE A 294 -24.86 -3.75 0.36
N ALA A 295 -23.75 -3.84 1.09
CA ALA A 295 -23.52 -4.84 2.11
C ALA A 295 -22.46 -4.34 3.10
N TYR A 296 -22.46 -4.85 4.32
CA TYR A 296 -21.41 -4.59 5.31
C TYR A 296 -21.35 -5.70 6.34
N ASN A 297 -20.21 -5.81 7.03
CA ASN A 297 -20.01 -6.73 8.14
C ASN A 297 -19.95 -5.93 9.46
N PRO A 298 -20.99 -5.99 10.30
CA PRO A 298 -21.04 -5.22 11.55
C PRO A 298 -19.85 -5.48 12.49
N SER A 299 -19.45 -6.75 12.69
CA SER A 299 -18.39 -7.08 13.65
C SER A 299 -17.04 -6.48 13.27
N LEU A 300 -16.72 -6.41 11.98
CA LEU A 300 -15.49 -5.78 11.50
C LEU A 300 -15.48 -4.25 11.66
N LEU A 301 -16.65 -3.62 11.81
CA LEU A 301 -16.81 -2.17 11.95
C LEU A 301 -16.90 -1.75 13.42
N ASP A 302 -17.46 -2.59 14.30
CA ASP A 302 -17.55 -2.33 15.74
C ASP A 302 -16.15 -2.24 16.36
N ASP A 303 -15.21 -3.07 15.90
CA ASP A 303 -13.81 -3.07 16.31
C ASP A 303 -12.99 -1.89 15.73
N GLN A 304 -13.62 -0.91 15.07
CA GLN A 304 -12.93 0.24 14.48
C GLN A 304 -13.08 1.48 15.36
N THR A 305 -11.98 1.88 15.97
CA THR A 305 -11.86 3.12 16.77
C THR A 305 -11.40 4.33 15.94
N CYS A 306 -10.89 4.09 14.73
CA CYS A 306 -10.42 5.09 13.78
C CYS A 306 -10.54 4.58 12.32
N ARG A 307 -10.22 5.43 11.33
CA ARG A 307 -10.18 5.09 9.89
C ARG A 307 -11.37 4.25 9.41
N ARG A 308 -12.57 4.62 9.86
CA ARG A 308 -13.78 3.84 9.57
C ARG A 308 -14.12 3.82 8.10
N VAL A 309 -14.62 2.69 7.60
CA VAL A 309 -15.22 2.62 6.25
C VAL A 309 -16.67 3.10 6.27
N LEU A 310 -17.42 2.69 7.29
CA LEU A 310 -18.79 3.11 7.56
C LEU A 310 -18.92 3.59 9.02
N ASN A 311 -19.83 4.54 9.27
CA ASN A 311 -20.29 4.93 10.59
C ASN A 311 -21.59 4.17 10.89
N VAL A 312 -21.57 3.31 11.92
CA VAL A 312 -22.69 2.42 12.29
C VAL A 312 -23.59 2.98 13.41
N SER A 313 -23.44 4.25 13.79
CA SER A 313 -24.28 4.88 14.81
C SER A 313 -25.68 5.21 14.28
N GLY A 314 -26.65 4.29 14.44
CA GLY A 314 -28.05 4.50 14.08
C GLY A 314 -28.71 3.29 13.41
N SER A 315 -29.92 3.47 12.87
CA SER A 315 -30.69 2.39 12.22
C SER A 315 -30.17 2.00 10.83
N ARG A 316 -29.32 2.84 10.21
CA ARG A 316 -28.67 2.57 8.92
C ARG A 316 -27.22 3.06 8.94
N PRO A 317 -26.25 2.27 8.44
CA PRO A 317 -24.86 2.71 8.36
C PRO A 317 -24.69 3.83 7.33
N ALA A 318 -23.94 4.86 7.71
CA ALA A 318 -23.55 5.95 6.81
C ALA A 318 -22.12 5.72 6.30
N ILE A 319 -21.82 6.14 5.08
CA ILE A 319 -20.45 6.05 4.56
C ILE A 319 -19.56 7.06 5.28
N ALA A 320 -18.43 6.61 5.81
CA ALA A 320 -17.52 7.49 6.53
C ALA A 320 -16.91 8.56 5.61
N SER A 321 -16.58 9.73 6.16
CA SER A 321 -16.02 10.86 5.39
C SER A 321 -14.71 10.50 4.69
N GLY A 322 -13.88 9.66 5.31
CA GLY A 322 -12.66 9.10 4.71
C GLY A 322 -12.94 8.29 3.45
N THR A 323 -13.92 7.39 3.50
CA THR A 323 -14.36 6.57 2.36
C THR A 323 -14.96 7.42 1.26
N ILE A 324 -15.79 8.42 1.58
CA ILE A 324 -16.30 9.39 0.60
C ILE A 324 -15.14 10.12 -0.07
N SER A 325 -14.12 10.55 0.69
CA SER A 325 -12.91 11.17 0.15
C SER A 325 -12.16 10.25 -0.81
N THR A 326 -12.03 8.96 -0.49
CA THR A 326 -11.45 7.93 -1.36
C THR A 326 -12.26 7.75 -2.63
N ILE A 327 -13.59 7.63 -2.55
CA ILE A 327 -14.48 7.53 -3.71
C ILE A 327 -14.35 8.77 -4.61
N LYS A 328 -14.27 9.97 -4.02
CA LYS A 328 -14.01 11.21 -4.78
C LYS A 328 -12.69 11.19 -5.53
N LYS A 329 -11.61 10.62 -4.96
CA LYS A 329 -10.32 10.45 -5.65
C LYS A 329 -10.42 9.43 -6.79
N LEU A 330 -11.03 8.27 -6.54
CA LEU A 330 -11.18 7.18 -7.49
C LEU A 330 -11.95 7.63 -8.75
N PHE A 331 -13.06 8.36 -8.57
CA PHE A 331 -13.95 8.75 -9.66
C PHE A 331 -13.80 10.20 -10.12
N GLY A 332 -12.98 11.00 -9.43
CA GLY A 332 -12.81 12.44 -9.71
C GLY A 332 -14.04 13.29 -9.41
N PHE A 333 -14.94 12.82 -8.55
CA PHE A 333 -16.15 13.56 -8.14
C PHE A 333 -15.81 14.83 -7.34
N LYS A 334 -16.73 15.79 -7.32
CA LYS A 334 -16.59 17.05 -6.56
C LYS A 334 -17.04 16.87 -5.11
#